data_AF-A0A7C6AZI0-F1
#
_entry.id   AF-A0A7C6AZI0-F1
#
_cell.length_a   1.000
_cell.length_b   1.000
_cell.length_c   1.000
_cell.angle_alpha   90.00
_cell.angle_beta   90.00
_cell.angle_gamma   90.00
#
_symmetry.space_group_name_H-M   'P 1'
#
loop_
_entity.id
_entity.type
_entity.pdbx_description
1 polymer ?
#
loop_
_entity_poly.entity_id
_entity_poly.type
_entity_poly.pdbx_seq_one_letter_code
_entity_poly.pdbx_strand_id
1 'polypeptide(L)'
;MNVLTALPVYNEADHVAAVLREVKRYVSDILVVDDGSTDGTEQVLSEISRVKVIRHPHNRGYGAALRTAFSYAISEGYEILVTIDCDGQHEPHRIPDFLAACGDDVDIVSGSRYLRHFP
;
A
#
# COMPACT_ATOMS: atom_id res chain seq x y z
N MET A 1 15.62 6.79 6.71
CA MET A 1 14.81 5.85 5.95
C MET A 1 13.35 6.27 6.02
N ASN A 2 12.93 7.10 5.08
CA ASN A 2 11.55 7.47 4.89
C ASN A 2 10.84 6.38 4.06
N VAL A 3 9.77 5.79 4.62
CA VAL A 3 9.11 4.61 4.05
C VAL A 3 7.65 4.92 3.77
N LEU A 4 7.23 4.69 2.53
CA LEU A 4 5.82 4.77 2.14
C LEU A 4 5.24 3.37 1.99
N THR A 5 4.07 3.12 2.56
CA THR A 5 3.25 1.96 2.21
C THR A 5 2.11 2.38 1.30
N ALA A 6 2.07 1.83 0.08
CA ALA A 6 1.05 2.12 -0.90
C ALA A 6 0.08 0.94 -1.07
N LEU A 7 -1.22 1.27 -1.10
CA LEU A 7 -2.31 0.34 -1.33
C LEU A 7 -3.09 0.76 -2.58
N PRO A 8 -2.95 0.04 -3.70
CA PRO A 8 -3.89 0.12 -4.81
C PRO A 8 -5.26 -0.42 -4.37
N VAL A 9 -6.32 0.32 -4.67
CA VAL A 9 -7.69 -0.04 -4.28
C VAL A 9 -8.63 0.12 -5.46
N TYR A 10 -9.52 -0.84 -5.67
CA TYR A 10 -10.64 -0.71 -6.61
C TYR A 10 -11.84 -1.52 -6.10
N ASN A 11 -12.91 -0.83 -5.74
CA ASN A 11 -14.14 -1.42 -5.21
C ASN A 11 -13.93 -2.35 -4.00
N GLU A 12 -13.40 -1.78 -2.91
CA GLU A 12 -13.13 -2.48 -1.64
C GLU A 12 -13.82 -1.83 -0.45
N ALA A 13 -15.03 -1.29 -0.62
CA ALA A 13 -15.74 -0.56 0.44
C ALA A 13 -15.88 -1.38 1.73
N ASP A 14 -16.05 -2.70 1.60
CA ASP A 14 -16.23 -3.63 2.72
C ASP A 14 -14.93 -3.95 3.48
N HIS A 15 -13.76 -3.85 2.82
CA HIS A 15 -12.47 -4.31 3.38
C HIS A 15 -11.52 -3.18 3.74
N VAL A 16 -11.55 -2.07 2.99
CA VAL A 16 -10.52 -1.01 3.03
C VAL A 16 -10.31 -0.42 4.42
N ALA A 17 -11.39 -0.23 5.19
CA ALA A 17 -11.30 0.29 6.54
C ALA A 17 -10.59 -0.67 7.52
N ALA A 18 -10.85 -1.97 7.40
CA ALA A 18 -10.23 -2.99 8.25
C ALA A 18 -8.74 -3.16 7.91
N VAL A 19 -8.41 -3.22 6.62
CA VAL A 19 -7.02 -3.35 6.15
C VAL A 19 -6.20 -2.14 6.59
N LEU A 20 -6.68 -0.91 6.33
CA LEU A 20 -5.96 0.30 6.72
C LEU A 20 -5.79 0.43 8.24
N ARG A 21 -6.76 -0.04 9.04
CA ARG A 21 -6.62 -0.08 10.49
C ARG A 21 -5.45 -0.96 10.92
N GLU A 22 -5.27 -2.11 10.29
CA GLU A 22 -4.18 -3.02 10.60
C GLU A 22 -2.83 -2.49 10.10
N VAL A 23 -2.76 -2.00 8.86
CA VAL A 23 -1.54 -1.40 8.28
C VAL A 23 -1.00 -0.27 9.16
N LYS A 24 -1.87 0.62 9.63
CA LYS A 24 -1.50 1.75 10.53
C LYS A 24 -0.79 1.35 11.82
N ARG A 25 -0.85 0.08 12.22
CA ARG A 25 -0.16 -0.41 13.42
C ARG A 25 1.34 -0.59 13.20
N TYR A 26 1.77 -0.76 11.94
CA TYR A 26 3.15 -1.10 11.59
C TYR A 26 3.85 -0.01 10.79
N VAL A 27 3.10 0.92 10.17
CA VAL A 27 3.66 1.97 9.32
C VAL A 27 3.05 3.34 9.62
N SER A 28 3.80 4.39 9.34
CA SER A 28 3.39 5.78 9.60
C SER A 28 2.80 6.46 8.36
N ASP A 29 3.47 6.34 7.21
CA ASP A 29 3.07 6.99 5.97
C ASP A 29 2.38 6.00 5.03
N ILE A 30 1.13 6.32 4.70
CA ILE A 30 0.25 5.46 3.93
C ILE A 30 -0.32 6.26 2.76
N LEU A 31 -0.18 5.71 1.56
CA LEU A 31 -0.84 6.17 0.36
C LEU A 31 -1.87 5.13 -0.10
N VAL A 32 -3.11 5.54 -0.27
CA VAL A 32 -4.11 4.77 -1.01
C VAL A 32 -4.22 5.35 -2.41
N VAL A 33 -4.10 4.49 -3.42
CA VAL A 33 -4.41 4.84 -4.80
C VAL A 33 -5.73 4.18 -5.16
N ASP A 34 -6.82 4.95 -5.05
CA ASP A 34 -8.16 4.53 -5.44
C ASP A 34 -8.28 4.64 -6.98
N ASP A 35 -8.31 3.49 -7.65
CA ASP A 35 -8.37 3.36 -9.10
C ASP A 35 -9.80 3.54 -9.63
N GLY A 36 -10.47 4.61 -9.21
CA GLY A 36 -11.80 4.99 -9.70
C GLY A 36 -12.93 4.10 -9.20
N SER A 37 -12.94 3.74 -7.91
CA SER A 37 -14.00 2.94 -7.28
C SER A 37 -15.38 3.60 -7.37
N THR A 38 -16.43 2.80 -7.50
CA THR A 38 -17.82 3.21 -7.67
C THR A 38 -18.79 2.59 -6.64
N ASP A 39 -18.27 1.82 -5.69
CA ASP A 39 -19.03 1.00 -4.74
C ASP A 39 -19.22 1.64 -3.35
N GLY A 40 -18.68 2.84 -3.12
CA GLY A 40 -18.65 3.48 -1.79
C GLY A 40 -17.25 3.58 -1.17
N THR A 41 -16.23 3.00 -1.79
CA THR A 41 -14.85 3.02 -1.28
C THR A 41 -14.33 4.43 -1.00
N GLU A 42 -14.61 5.39 -1.89
CA GLU A 42 -14.19 6.79 -1.74
C GLU A 42 -14.74 7.41 -0.44
N GLN A 43 -16.02 7.16 -0.15
CA GLN A 43 -16.70 7.65 1.04
C GLN A 43 -16.06 7.06 2.29
N VAL A 44 -15.83 5.75 2.32
CA VAL A 44 -15.14 5.07 3.43
C VAL A 44 -13.74 5.64 3.64
N LEU A 45 -12.97 5.83 2.56
CA LEU A 45 -11.63 6.41 2.63
C LEU A 45 -11.63 7.85 3.18
N SER A 46 -12.64 8.66 2.86
CA SER A 46 -12.75 10.04 3.33
C SER A 46 -12.88 10.17 4.85
N GLU A 47 -13.37 9.13 5.52
CA GLU A 47 -13.54 9.08 6.97
C GLU A 47 -12.27 8.60 7.69
N ILE A 48 -11.27 8.11 6.96
CA ILE A 48 -10.05 7.52 7.50
C ILE A 48 -8.96 8.58 7.62
N SER A 49 -8.67 9.03 8.84
CA SER A 49 -7.58 9.96 9.12
C SER A 49 -6.18 9.35 8.90
N ARG A 50 -5.13 10.17 8.77
CA ARG A 50 -3.72 9.72 8.62
C ARG A 50 -3.49 8.76 7.44
N VAL A 51 -4.18 8.99 6.33
CA VAL A 51 -3.96 8.30 5.05
C VAL A 51 -4.01 9.35 3.96
N LYS A 52 -3.06 9.32 3.03
CA LYS A 52 -3.12 10.11 1.81
C LYS A 52 -3.91 9.31 0.77
N VAL A 53 -4.83 9.96 0.05
CA VAL A 53 -5.59 9.32 -1.02
C VAL A 53 -5.31 10.04 -2.33
N ILE A 54 -4.96 9.28 -3.37
CA ILE A 54 -4.96 9.73 -4.77
C ILE A 54 -6.03 8.92 -5.49
N ARG A 55 -6.97 9.59 -6.14
CA ARG A 55 -8.06 8.95 -6.87
C ARG A 55 -7.89 9.14 -8.37
N HIS A 56 -7.98 8.04 -9.11
CA HIS A 56 -8.14 8.08 -10.56
C HIS A 56 -9.61 8.37 -10.92
N PRO A 57 -9.87 9.10 -12.01
CA PRO A 57 -11.23 9.43 -12.42
C PRO A 57 -12.03 8.23 -12.92
N HIS A 58 -11.35 7.16 -13.34
CA HIS A 58 -11.91 5.88 -13.76
C HIS A 58 -10.86 4.79 -13.53
N ASN A 59 -11.28 3.52 -13.54
CA ASN A 59 -10.37 2.39 -13.45
C ASN A 59 -9.38 2.36 -14.62
N ARG A 60 -8.08 2.37 -14.29
CA ARG A 60 -6.96 2.33 -15.23
C ARG A 60 -6.13 1.05 -15.09
N GLY A 61 -6.53 0.16 -14.19
CA GLY A 61 -5.88 -1.10 -13.87
C GLY A 61 -4.85 -0.97 -12.77
N TYR A 62 -4.61 -2.09 -12.08
CA TYR A 62 -3.68 -2.19 -10.95
C TYR A 62 -2.27 -1.64 -11.24
N GLY A 63 -1.73 -1.92 -12.43
CA GLY A 63 -0.42 -1.40 -12.85
C GLY A 63 -0.40 0.13 -12.96
N ALA A 64 -1.50 0.78 -13.35
CA ALA A 64 -1.59 2.23 -13.37
C ALA A 64 -1.62 2.81 -11.94
N ALA A 65 -2.32 2.15 -11.01
CA ALA A 65 -2.33 2.53 -9.61
C ALA A 65 -0.92 2.40 -8.97
N LEU A 66 -0.20 1.31 -9.26
CA LEU A 66 1.20 1.17 -8.87
C LEU A 66 2.07 2.29 -9.44
N ARG A 67 1.96 2.62 -10.73
CA ARG A 67 2.73 3.72 -11.35
C ARG A 67 2.48 5.06 -10.67
N THR A 68 1.25 5.31 -10.23
CA THR A 68 0.90 6.49 -9.44
C THR A 68 1.59 6.47 -8.07
N ALA A 69 1.60 5.32 -7.39
CA ALA A 69 2.32 5.17 -6.12
C ALA A 69 3.84 5.39 -6.28
N PHE A 70 4.47 4.79 -7.30
CA PHE A 70 5.89 5.03 -7.61
C PHE A 70 6.17 6.51 -7.88
N SER A 71 5.36 7.15 -8.72
CA SER A 71 5.53 8.58 -9.05
C SER A 71 5.44 9.46 -7.80
N TYR A 72 4.47 9.18 -6.92
CA TYR A 72 4.31 9.89 -5.66
C TYR A 72 5.47 9.66 -4.69
N ALA A 73 5.91 8.39 -4.54
CA ALA A 73 7.04 8.05 -3.68
C ALA A 73 8.30 8.82 -4.08
N ILE A 74 8.58 8.87 -5.39
CA ILE A 74 9.71 9.61 -5.96
C ILE A 74 9.55 11.13 -5.74
N SER A 75 8.37 11.69 -6.01
CA SER A 75 8.17 13.15 -5.90
C SER A 75 8.28 13.66 -4.47
N GLU A 76 7.86 12.85 -3.50
CA GLU A 76 7.92 13.18 -2.07
C GLU A 76 9.24 12.75 -1.40
N GLY A 77 10.16 12.14 -2.15
CA GLY A 77 11.48 11.76 -1.65
C GLY A 77 11.47 10.59 -0.66
N TYR A 78 10.55 9.64 -0.82
CA TYR A 78 10.60 8.38 -0.06
C TYR A 78 11.74 7.49 -0.57
N GLU A 79 12.42 6.84 0.37
CA GLU A 79 13.57 5.97 0.08
C GLU A 79 13.11 4.53 -0.19
N ILE A 80 12.02 4.10 0.44
CA ILE A 80 11.44 2.77 0.26
C ILE A 80 9.95 2.89 -0.01
N LEU A 81 9.48 2.12 -1.00
CA LEU A 81 8.07 1.90 -1.27
C LEU A 81 7.71 0.44 -1.01
N VAL A 82 6.79 0.22 -0.07
CA VAL A 82 6.14 -1.07 0.15
C VAL A 82 4.79 -1.05 -0.54
N THR A 83 4.49 -2.06 -1.36
CA THR A 83 3.18 -2.23 -1.99
C THR A 83 2.45 -3.41 -1.38
N ILE A 84 1.20 -3.24 -0.99
CA ILE A 84 0.35 -4.30 -0.41
C ILE A 84 -1.08 -4.18 -0.94
N ASP A 85 -1.72 -5.30 -1.24
CA ASP A 85 -3.11 -5.28 -1.73
C ASP A 85 -4.11 -5.05 -0.60
N CYS A 86 -5.29 -4.56 -0.97
CA CYS A 86 -6.35 -4.22 -0.03
C CYS A 86 -7.44 -5.30 0.12
N ASP A 87 -7.17 -6.54 -0.29
CA ASP A 87 -8.13 -7.67 -0.29
C ASP A 87 -8.17 -8.46 1.03
N GLY A 88 -7.33 -8.06 2.01
CA GLY A 88 -7.22 -8.72 3.31
C GLY A 88 -6.51 -10.08 3.30
N GLN A 89 -5.93 -10.51 2.17
CA GLN A 89 -5.18 -11.76 2.08
C GLN A 89 -3.72 -11.64 2.51
N HIS A 90 -3.23 -10.41 2.63
CA HIS A 90 -1.87 -10.11 3.03
C HIS A 90 -1.72 -9.94 4.54
N GLU A 91 -0.49 -9.99 5.01
CA GLU A 91 -0.12 -9.93 6.42
C GLU A 91 0.60 -8.60 6.73
N PRO A 92 -0.11 -7.49 7.03
CA PRO A 92 0.52 -6.19 7.28
C PRO A 92 1.56 -6.21 8.42
N HIS A 93 1.42 -7.14 9.35
CA HIS A 93 2.37 -7.32 10.45
C HIS A 93 3.77 -7.74 10.00
N ARG A 94 3.95 -8.20 8.76
CA ARG A 94 5.25 -8.53 8.18
C ARG A 94 5.92 -7.37 7.46
N ILE A 95 5.28 -6.22 7.32
CA ILE A 95 5.93 -5.03 6.71
C ILE A 95 7.28 -4.73 7.41
N PRO A 96 7.40 -4.75 8.74
CA PRO A 96 8.69 -4.59 9.42
C PRO A 96 9.75 -5.60 8.99
N ASP A 97 9.38 -6.86 8.72
CA ASP A 97 10.33 -7.90 8.26
C ASP A 97 10.84 -7.58 6.85
N PHE A 98 9.97 -7.07 5.96
CA PHE A 98 10.38 -6.64 4.62
C PHE A 98 11.34 -5.45 4.70
N LEU A 99 11.06 -4.49 5.59
CA LEU A 99 11.94 -3.34 5.79
C LEU A 99 13.29 -3.74 6.38
N ALA A 100 13.33 -4.72 7.29
CA ALA A 100 14.57 -5.27 7.82
C ALA A 100 15.41 -5.97 6.73
N ALA A 101 14.77 -6.52 5.70
CA ALA A 101 15.43 -7.14 4.55
C ALA A 101 15.94 -6.14 3.49
N CYS A 102 15.52 -4.87 3.55
CA CYS A 102 16.02 -3.79 2.68
C CYS A 102 17.41 -3.28 3.15
N GLY A 103 18.43 -4.14 3.09
CA GLY A 103 19.82 -3.75 3.36
C GLY A 103 20.44 -2.89 2.25
N ASP A 104 21.64 -2.36 2.49
CA ASP A 104 22.32 -1.41 1.59
C ASP A 104 22.53 -1.93 0.15
N ASP A 105 22.62 -3.26 -0.03
CA ASP A 105 22.85 -3.93 -1.32
C ASP A 105 21.57 -4.60 -1.90
N VAL A 106 20.38 -4.22 -1.42
CA VAL A 106 19.10 -4.85 -1.83
C VAL A 106 18.16 -3.83 -2.45
N ASP A 107 17.93 -3.94 -3.76
CA ASP A 107 17.00 -3.06 -4.50
C ASP A 107 15.53 -3.49 -4.38
N ILE A 108 15.26 -4.80 -4.28
CA ILE A 108 13.91 -5.36 -4.30
C ILE A 108 13.78 -6.50 -3.30
N VAL A 109 12.79 -6.38 -2.42
CA VAL A 109 12.32 -7.46 -1.54
C VAL A 109 10.94 -7.91 -2.03
N SER A 110 10.74 -9.23 -2.17
CA SER A 110 9.49 -9.80 -2.65
C SER A 110 8.93 -10.83 -1.69
N GLY A 111 7.63 -10.73 -1.41
CA GLY A 111 6.90 -11.69 -0.60
C GLY A 111 6.67 -12.98 -1.37
N SER A 112 7.12 -14.11 -0.83
CA SER A 112 6.90 -15.43 -1.43
C SER A 112 6.04 -16.31 -0.54
N ARG A 113 5.00 -16.91 -1.13
CA ARG A 113 4.16 -17.94 -0.50
C ARG A 113 4.84 -19.32 -0.42
N TYR A 114 5.99 -19.48 -1.08
CA TYR A 114 6.69 -20.76 -1.19
C TYR A 114 7.91 -20.87 -0.28
N LEU A 115 8.37 -19.75 0.27
CA LEU A 115 9.48 -19.75 1.23
C LEU A 115 8.98 -20.15 2.62
N ARG A 116 9.75 -21.00 3.29
CA ARG A 116 9.44 -21.52 4.65
C ARG A 116 10.33 -20.91 5.74
N HIS A 117 11.40 -20.24 5.32
CA HIS A 117 12.35 -19.57 6.19
C HIS A 117 12.57 -18.17 5.63
N PHE A 118 12.50 -17.18 6.51
CA PHE A 118 12.77 -15.80 6.22
C PHE A 118 14.16 -15.46 6.80
N PRO A 119 14.93 -14.57 6.14
CA PRO A 119 16.22 -14.12 6.65
C PRO A 119 16.10 -13.42 8.01
#